data_AF-A0AAD4XIJ5-F1
#
_entry.id   AF-A0AAD4XIJ5-F1
#
_cell.length_a   1.000
_cell.length_b   1.000
_cell.length_c   1.000
_cell.angle_alpha   90.00
_cell.angle_beta   90.00
_cell.angle_gamma   90.00
#
_symmetry.space_group_name_H-M   'P 1'
#
loop_
_entity.id
_entity.type
_entity.pdbx_description
1 polymer ?
#
loop_
_entity_poly.entity_id
_entity_poly.type
_entity_poly.pdbx_seq_one_letter_code
_entity_poly.pdbx_strand_id
1 'polypeptide(L)' 'MEKEKVKPNGITFVGVLNGCAHAGFTEKRLHFFDAVENVYRIEQKVEHLCCVVDLL' A
#
# COMPACT_ATOMS: atom_id res chain seq x y z
N MET A 1 -7.10 -8.42 10.54
CA MET A 1 -5.81 -7.69 10.52
C MET A 1 -5.76 -6.55 11.55
N GLU A 2 -6.21 -5.32 11.29
CA GLU A 2 -6.12 -4.22 12.29
C GLU A 2 -7.01 -4.44 13.53
N LYS A 3 -8.26 -4.88 13.33
CA LYS A 3 -9.17 -5.21 14.44
C LYS A 3 -8.68 -6.36 15.33
N GLU A 4 -7.75 -7.16 14.82
CA GLU A 4 -7.14 -8.29 15.53
C GLU A 4 -5.76 -7.93 16.12
N LYS A 5 -5.39 -6.63 16.10
CA LYS A 5 -4.08 -6.13 16.52
C LYS A 5 -2.90 -6.74 15.78
N VAL A 6 -3.14 -7.28 14.58
CA VAL A 6 -2.08 -7.78 13.70
C VAL A 6 -1.59 -6.62 12.86
N LYS A 7 -0.32 -6.24 13.06
CA LYS A 7 0.31 -5.15 12.29
C LYS A 7 0.46 -5.59 10.83
N PRO A 8 -0.17 -4.91 9.86
CA PRO A 8 0.04 -5.22 8.46
C PRO A 8 1.51 -5.03 8.09
N ASN A 9 2.00 -5.86 7.18
CA ASN A 9 3.37 -5.83 6.68
C ASN A 9 3.41 -5.30 5.24
N GLY A 10 4.61 -5.06 4.70
CA GLY A 10 4.76 -4.54 3.33
C GLY A 10 4.00 -5.36 2.27
N ILE A 11 3.97 -6.70 2.41
CA ILE A 11 3.24 -7.60 1.50
C ILE A 11 1.73 -7.35 1.53
N THR A 12 1.17 -7.09 2.71
CA THR A 12 -0.25 -6.77 2.87
C THR A 12 -0.62 -5.52 2.09
N PHE A 13 0.21 -4.48 2.17
CA PHE A 13 0.00 -3.23 1.44
C PHE A 13 0.16 -3.39 -0.06
N VAL A 14 1.09 -4.22 -0.52
CA VAL A 14 1.19 -4.56 -1.96
C VAL A 14 -0.13 -5.15 -2.46
N GLY A 15 -0.76 -6.07 -1.71
CA GLY A 15 -2.07 -6.62 -2.06
C GLY A 15 -3.18 -5.55 -2.13
N VAL A 16 -3.22 -4.64 -1.15
CA VAL A 16 -4.19 -3.52 -1.13
C VAL A 16 -3.96 -2.56 -2.29
N LEU A 17 -2.72 -2.17 -2.56
CA LEU A 17 -2.35 -1.25 -3.63
C LEU A 17 -2.63 -1.84 -5.01
N ASN A 18 -2.44 -3.16 -5.18
CA ASN A 18 -2.78 -3.87 -6.40
C ASN A 18 -4.31 -3.94 -6.62
N GLY A 19 -5.07 -4.25 -5.56
CA GLY A 19 -6.54 -4.21 -5.61
C GLY A 19 -7.09 -2.82 -5.94
N CYS A 20 -6.47 -1.75 -5.40
CA CYS A 20 -6.84 -0.37 -5.71
C CYS A 20 -6.53 0.00 -7.17
N ALA A 21 -5.44 -0.50 -7.75
CA ALA A 21 -5.15 -0.31 -9.19
C ALA A 21 -6.23 -0.94 -10.06
N HIS A 22 -6.59 -2.19 -9.79
CA HIS A 22 -7.60 -2.89 -10.58
C HIS A 22 -8.99 -2.22 -10.47
N ALA A 23 -9.29 -1.62 -9.32
CA ALA A 23 -10.53 -0.91 -9.09
C ALA A 23 -10.51 0.57 -9.55
N GLY A 24 -9.39 1.08 -10.08
CA GLY A 24 -9.25 2.48 -10.51
C GLY A 24 -9.25 3.49 -9.36
N PHE A 25 -8.98 3.09 -8.12
CA PHE A 25 -9.00 3.95 -6.95
C PHE A 25 -7.65 4.62 -6.67
N THR A 26 -7.28 5.59 -7.51
CA THR A 26 -6.00 6.31 -7.41
C THR A 26 -5.84 7.09 -6.11
N GLU A 27 -6.90 7.76 -5.63
CA GLU A 27 -6.85 8.55 -4.39
C GLU A 27 -6.60 7.67 -3.15
N LYS A 28 -7.29 6.54 -3.05
CA LYS A 28 -7.08 5.59 -1.95
C LYS A 28 -5.68 4.98 -2.01
N ARG A 29 -5.18 4.70 -3.22
CA ARG A 29 -3.83 4.19 -3.42
C ARG A 29 -2.78 5.14 -2.84
N LEU A 30 -2.87 6.43 -3.12
CA LEU A 30 -1.98 7.46 -2.57
C LEU A 30 -2.11 7.58 -1.05
N HIS A 31 -3.33 7.52 -0.52
CA HIS A 31 -3.57 7.57 0.92
C HIS A 31 -2.93 6.37 1.65
N PHE A 32 -3.08 5.16 1.10
CA PHE A 32 -2.44 3.97 1.67
C PHE A 32 -0.93 4.02 1.52
N PHE A 33 -0.41 4.53 0.41
CA PHE A 33 1.02 4.70 0.19
C PHE A 33 1.65 5.59 1.27
N ASP A 34 1.06 6.76 1.53
CA ASP A 34 1.51 7.67 2.58
C ASP A 34 1.39 7.03 3.98
N ALA A 35 0.28 6.36 4.25
CA ALA A 35 0.04 5.72 5.54
C ALA A 35 1.07 4.62 5.85
N VAL A 36 1.58 3.89 4.85
CA VAL A 36 2.59 2.83 5.05
C VAL A 36 3.86 3.37 5.70
N GLU A 37 4.32 4.53 5.26
CA GLU A 37 5.51 5.18 5.80
C GLU A 37 5.19 5.94 7.09
N ASN A 38 4.15 6.79 7.08
CA ASN A 38 3.84 7.70 8.18
C ASN A 38 3.17 7.01 9.39
N VAL A 39 2.23 6.09 9.13
CA VAL A 39 1.43 5.43 10.17
C VAL A 39 2.06 4.11 10.58
N TYR A 40 2.44 3.28 9.60
CA TYR A 40 2.94 1.93 9.88
C TYR A 40 4.47 1.86 10.07
N ARG A 41 5.20 2.94 9.72
CA ARG A 41 6.66 3.02 9.77
C ARG A 41 7.32 1.85 9.03
N ILE A 42 6.72 1.46 7.91
CA ILE A 42 7.21 0.38 7.06
C ILE A 42 7.96 1.04 5.91
N GLU A 43 9.24 0.76 5.80
CA GLU A 43 10.05 1.22 4.68
C GLU A 43 9.59 0.52 3.39
N GLN A 44 9.07 1.31 2.45
CA GLN A 44 8.71 0.81 1.13
C GLN A 44 9.99 0.60 0.32
N LYS A 45 10.42 -0.64 0.15
CA LYS A 45 11.51 -0.93 -0.79
C LYS A 45 11.08 -0.56 -2.22
N VAL A 46 12.00 0.02 -2.97
CA VAL A 46 11.79 0.50 -4.36
C VAL A 46 11.22 -0.59 -5.28
N GLU A 47 11.53 -1.86 -5.04
CA GLU A 47 10.94 -3.00 -5.78
C GLU A 47 9.41 -3.08 -5.67
N HIS A 48 8.81 -2.59 -4.59
CA HIS A 48 7.36 -2.56 -4.39
C HIS A 48 6.71 -1.25 -4.86
N LEU A 49 7.50 -0.18 -5.06
CA LEU A 49 7.06 1.08 -5.67
C LEU A 49 6.65 0.88 -7.14
N CYS A 50 7.26 -0.06 -7.87
CA CYS A 50 6.86 -0.38 -9.25
C CYS A 50 5.37 -0.75 -9.36
N CYS A 51 4.78 -1.42 -8.35
CA CYS A 51 3.34 -1.71 -8.36
C CYS A 51 2.46 -0.45 -8.30
N VAL A 52 2.97 0.63 -7.70
CA VAL A 52 2.24 1.90 -7.52
C VAL A 52 2.40 2.80 -8.75
N VAL A 53 3.55 2.74 -9.41
CA VAL A 53 3.93 3.59 -10.55
C VAL A 53 3.46 3.04 -11.91
N ASP A 54 3.05 1.76 -12.00
CA ASP A 54 2.48 1.15 -13.23
C ASP A 54 1.03 1.64 -13.54
N LEU A 55 0.79 2.95 -13.38
CA LEU A 55 -0.47 3.64 -13.71
C LEU A 55 -0.24 4.90 -14.57
N LEU A 56 0.97 5.12 -15.09
CA LEU A 56 1.26 6.23 -16.02
C LEU A 56 1.20 5.77 -17.48
#